data_AF-A0A272ERY9-F1
#
_entry.id   AF-A0A272ERY9-F1
#
_cell.length_a   1.000
_cell.length_b   1.000
_cell.length_c   1.000
_cell.angle_alpha   90.00
_cell.angle_beta   90.00
_cell.angle_gamma   90.00
#
_symmetry.space_group_name_H-M   'P 1'
#
loop_
_entity.id
_entity.type
_entity.pdbx_description
1 polymer ?
#
loop_
_entity_poly.entity_id
_entity_poly.type
_entity_poly.pdbx_seq_one_letter_code
_entity_poly.pdbx_strand_id
1 'polypeptide(L)'
;MSESSVCAAVSLDEIEAWIDAGLYLRVHPHIENLLSEHGVRAACLAMRALRFLGEDRRGDLIGLRLGRRHRGNADAVNALIRTRIYRHGPYAGWLAFARYPLPDDASIAAKADYLSLRGFLMALFRDFDVARNLSEQARTLKPEDPWLWVEWAYCCERADQYDESPASLMNESPPVH
;
A
#
# COMPACT_ATOMS: atom_id res chain seq x y z
N MET A 1 6.29 -43.37 12.76
CA MET A 1 5.93 -43.22 11.34
C MET A 1 5.21 -41.88 11.24
N SER A 2 5.93 -40.76 11.12
CA SER A 2 6.62 -40.26 9.92
C SER A 2 5.68 -39.44 9.03
N GLU A 3 5.28 -38.25 9.49
CA GLU A 3 4.89 -37.14 8.61
C GLU A 3 5.39 -35.81 9.23
N SER A 4 6.71 -35.70 9.45
CA SER A 4 7.32 -34.37 9.41
C SER A 4 7.43 -34.00 7.94
N SER A 5 6.32 -33.48 7.40
CA SER A 5 6.32 -32.78 6.12
C SER A 5 7.27 -31.59 6.26
N VAL A 6 8.42 -31.71 5.61
CA VAL A 6 9.37 -30.63 5.39
C VAL A 6 8.66 -29.61 4.49
N CYS A 7 7.84 -28.74 5.09
CA CYS A 7 7.30 -27.57 4.42
C CYS A 7 8.49 -26.65 4.16
N ALA A 8 8.92 -26.55 2.89
CA ALA A 8 9.90 -25.56 2.51
C ALA A 8 9.44 -24.18 3.00
N ALA A 9 10.34 -23.41 3.62
CA ALA A 9 10.02 -22.07 4.07
C ALA A 9 9.59 -21.24 2.85
N VAL A 10 8.33 -20.83 2.82
CA VAL A 10 7.77 -19.98 1.77
C VAL A 10 8.52 -18.65 1.76
N SER A 11 8.98 -18.21 0.60
CA SER A 11 9.74 -16.97 0.49
C SER A 11 8.85 -15.74 0.68
N LEU A 12 9.44 -14.61 1.10
CA LEU A 12 8.70 -13.33 1.18
C LEU A 12 8.17 -12.88 -0.18
N ASP A 13 8.89 -13.17 -1.27
CA ASP A 13 8.47 -12.84 -2.63
C ASP A 13 7.20 -13.61 -3.02
N GLU A 14 7.13 -14.90 -2.65
CA GLU A 14 5.95 -15.72 -2.91
C GLU A 14 4.74 -15.27 -2.07
N ILE A 15 4.96 -14.91 -0.81
CA ILE A 15 3.91 -14.33 0.05
C ILE A 15 3.40 -13.01 -0.53
N GLU A 16 4.29 -12.14 -1.01
CA GLU A 16 3.93 -10.89 -1.65
C GLU A 16 3.10 -11.11 -2.91
N ALA A 17 3.49 -12.06 -3.77
CA ALA A 17 2.73 -12.45 -4.94
C ALA A 17 1.31 -12.95 -4.59
N TRP A 18 1.15 -13.71 -3.50
CA TRP A 18 -0.17 -14.11 -3.02
C TRP A 18 -1.01 -12.92 -2.53
N ILE A 19 -0.39 -11.98 -1.82
CA ILE A 19 -1.07 -10.76 -1.36
C ILE A 19 -1.54 -9.93 -2.55
N ASP A 20 -0.68 -9.73 -3.56
CA ASP A 20 -1.01 -8.95 -4.74
C ASP A 20 -2.11 -9.63 -5.58
N ALA A 21 -2.16 -10.96 -5.58
CA ALA A 21 -3.25 -11.74 -6.18
C ALA A 21 -4.52 -11.84 -5.31
N GLY A 22 -4.55 -11.23 -4.12
CA GLY A 22 -5.69 -11.27 -3.19
C GLY A 22 -5.90 -12.63 -2.48
N LEU A 23 -4.90 -13.51 -2.49
CA LEU A 23 -4.94 -14.86 -1.93
C LEU A 23 -4.63 -14.89 -0.43
N TYR A 24 -5.27 -14.02 0.35
CA TYR A 24 -4.96 -13.80 1.78
C TYR A 24 -5.13 -15.04 2.67
N LEU A 25 -6.05 -15.95 2.33
CA LEU A 25 -6.22 -17.23 3.06
C LEU A 25 -4.99 -18.14 2.95
N ARG A 26 -4.22 -18.04 1.86
CA ARG A 26 -2.94 -18.76 1.72
C ARG A 26 -1.85 -18.15 2.60
N VAL A 27 -1.93 -16.85 2.86
CA VAL A 27 -0.97 -16.12 3.71
C VAL A 27 -1.23 -16.36 5.19
N HIS A 28 -2.50 -16.57 5.58
CA HIS A 28 -2.92 -16.70 6.99
C HIS A 28 -2.03 -17.63 7.85
N PRO A 29 -1.68 -18.87 7.42
CA PRO A 29 -0.82 -19.75 8.21
C PRO A 29 0.59 -19.22 8.47
N HIS A 30 1.05 -18.22 7.70
CA HIS A 30 2.40 -17.66 7.76
C HIS A 30 2.47 -16.37 8.59
N ILE A 31 1.33 -15.79 9.00
CA ILE A 31 1.29 -14.47 9.66
C ILE A 31 2.14 -14.43 10.92
N GLU A 32 2.02 -15.42 11.81
CA GLU A 32 2.80 -15.42 13.05
C GLU A 32 4.30 -15.55 12.80
N ASN A 33 4.70 -16.29 11.75
CA ASN A 33 6.09 -16.39 11.35
C ASN A 33 6.61 -15.08 10.75
N LEU A 34 5.82 -14.41 9.91
CA LEU A 34 6.16 -13.09 9.38
C LEU A 34 6.33 -12.02 10.48
N LEU A 35 5.61 -12.16 11.60
CA LEU A 35 5.71 -11.24 12.73
C LEU A 35 6.85 -11.59 13.70
N SER A 36 7.25 -12.85 13.77
CA SER A 36 8.40 -13.29 14.57
C SER A 36 9.71 -13.00 13.85
N GLU A 37 9.74 -13.14 12.52
CA GLU A 37 10.83 -12.68 11.67
C GLU A 37 10.89 -11.15 11.74
N HIS A 38 11.87 -10.61 12.48
CA HIS A 38 11.99 -9.19 12.83
C HIS A 38 12.28 -8.23 11.65
N GLY A 39 11.92 -8.60 10.42
CA GLY A 39 12.13 -7.81 9.21
C GLY A 39 10.99 -6.83 8.93
N VAL A 40 11.35 -5.61 8.50
CA VAL A 40 10.35 -4.59 8.14
C VAL A 40 9.44 -5.06 7.00
N ARG A 41 10.01 -5.72 5.98
CA ARG A 41 9.26 -6.26 4.84
C ARG A 41 8.24 -7.32 5.28
N ALA A 42 8.66 -8.29 6.09
CA ALA A 42 7.77 -9.33 6.61
C ALA A 42 6.62 -8.74 7.43
N ALA A 43 6.91 -7.77 8.30
CA ALA A 43 5.89 -7.05 9.07
C ALA A 43 4.92 -6.25 8.19
N CYS A 44 5.39 -5.63 7.10
CA CYS A 44 4.54 -4.95 6.11
C CYS A 44 3.58 -5.93 5.41
N LEU A 45 4.08 -7.10 5.00
CA LEU A 45 3.26 -8.14 4.36
C LEU A 45 2.21 -8.68 5.34
N ALA A 46 2.61 -8.98 6.58
CA ALA A 46 1.68 -9.41 7.64
C ALA A 46 0.61 -8.34 7.92
N MET A 47 1.00 -7.07 8.03
CA MET A 47 0.05 -5.96 8.19
C MET A 47 -0.98 -5.91 7.07
N ARG A 48 -0.54 -5.99 5.80
CA ARG A 48 -1.42 -5.99 4.63
C ARG A 48 -2.40 -7.16 4.71
N ALA A 49 -1.89 -8.38 4.91
CA ALA A 49 -2.73 -9.58 5.00
C ALA A 49 -3.77 -9.50 6.13
N LEU A 50 -3.38 -9.04 7.32
CA LEU A 50 -4.28 -8.91 8.46
C LEU A 50 -5.47 -7.99 8.18
N ARG A 51 -5.27 -6.88 7.45
CA ARG A 51 -6.38 -5.98 7.08
C ARG A 51 -7.40 -6.66 6.18
N PHE A 52 -6.95 -7.40 5.17
CA PHE A 52 -7.86 -8.12 4.28
C PHE A 52 -8.48 -9.39 4.90
N LEU A 53 -7.98 -9.84 6.05
CA LEU A 53 -8.55 -10.94 6.84
C LEU A 53 -9.49 -10.45 7.95
N GLY A 54 -9.77 -9.14 8.05
CA GLY A 54 -10.65 -8.56 9.07
C GLY A 54 -9.99 -8.27 10.41
N GLU A 55 -8.66 -8.43 10.52
CA GLU A 55 -7.87 -8.08 11.70
C GLU A 55 -7.29 -6.65 11.62
N ASP A 56 -8.09 -5.69 11.16
CA ASP A 56 -7.68 -4.30 10.90
C ASP A 56 -6.94 -3.65 12.07
N ARG A 57 -7.46 -3.84 13.29
CA ARG A 57 -6.87 -3.24 14.50
C ARG A 57 -5.45 -3.75 14.74
N ARG A 58 -5.18 -5.02 14.45
CA ARG A 58 -3.87 -5.64 14.61
C ARG A 58 -2.93 -5.15 13.52
N GLY A 59 -3.37 -5.16 12.26
CA GLY A 59 -2.63 -4.59 11.13
C GLY A 59 -2.23 -3.13 11.40
N ASP A 60 -3.18 -2.29 11.79
CA ASP A 60 -2.91 -0.88 12.12
C ASP A 60 -1.87 -0.71 13.23
N LEU A 61 -1.96 -1.51 14.28
CA LEU A 61 -1.01 -1.44 15.38
C LEU A 61 0.41 -1.77 14.91
N ILE A 62 0.54 -2.76 14.02
CA ILE A 62 1.80 -3.10 13.38
C ILE A 62 2.31 -1.93 12.55
N GLY A 63 1.50 -1.38 11.64
CA GLY A 63 1.90 -0.25 10.78
C GLY A 63 2.34 0.99 11.59
N LEU A 64 1.60 1.33 12.65
CA LEU A 64 1.96 2.45 13.55
C LEU A 64 3.26 2.18 14.32
N ARG A 65 3.49 0.96 14.80
CA ARG A 65 4.72 0.60 15.51
C ARG A 65 5.91 0.58 14.56
N LEU A 66 5.73 0.07 13.35
CA LEU A 66 6.77 -0.11 12.35
C LEU A 66 7.40 1.23 11.96
N GLY A 67 6.60 2.20 11.50
CA GLY A 67 7.14 3.51 11.12
C GLY A 67 7.68 4.32 12.29
N ARG A 68 7.20 4.10 13.54
CA ARG A 68 7.79 4.74 14.72
C ARG A 68 9.18 4.21 15.05
N ARG A 69 9.38 2.90 14.89
CA ARG A 69 10.62 2.18 15.20
C ARG A 69 11.65 2.27 14.07
N HIS A 70 11.21 2.31 12.82
CA HIS A 70 12.05 2.27 11.62
C HIS A 70 11.84 3.51 10.76
N ARG A 71 12.13 4.70 11.30
CA ARG A 71 11.92 5.97 10.58
C ARG A 71 12.80 6.16 9.34
N GLY A 72 13.94 5.45 9.28
CA GLY A 72 14.82 5.45 8.11
C GLY A 72 14.43 4.43 7.05
N ASN A 73 13.35 3.65 7.25
CA ASN A 73 12.87 2.72 6.24
C ASN A 73 11.61 3.28 5.58
N ALA A 74 11.65 3.41 4.26
CA ALA A 74 10.58 4.02 3.48
C ALA A 74 9.25 3.25 3.55
N ASP A 75 9.27 1.92 3.48
CA ASP A 75 8.07 1.08 3.55
C ASP A 75 7.39 1.20 4.92
N ALA A 76 8.19 1.24 5.99
CA ALA A 76 7.69 1.46 7.35
C ALA A 76 7.04 2.83 7.52
N VAL A 77 7.62 3.88 6.91
CA VAL A 77 7.05 5.23 6.89
C VAL A 77 5.74 5.25 6.12
N ASN A 78 5.69 4.67 4.92
CA ASN A 78 4.48 4.55 4.11
C ASN A 78 3.37 3.81 4.87
N ALA A 79 3.68 2.69 5.51
CA ALA A 79 2.75 1.93 6.35
C ALA A 79 2.16 2.78 7.49
N LEU A 80 3.00 3.56 8.17
CA LEU A 80 2.55 4.47 9.24
C LEU A 80 1.64 5.57 8.73
N ILE A 81 2.03 6.26 7.65
CA ILE A 81 1.24 7.37 7.09
C ILE A 81 -0.11 6.84 6.62
N ARG A 82 -0.12 5.71 5.90
CA ARG A 82 -1.34 5.06 5.42
C ARG A 82 -2.27 4.75 6.59
N THR A 83 -1.74 4.17 7.64
CA THR A 83 -2.50 3.88 8.86
C THR A 83 -3.04 5.15 9.52
N ARG A 84 -2.29 6.25 9.52
CA ARG A 84 -2.77 7.54 10.05
C ARG A 84 -3.94 8.08 9.24
N ILE A 85 -3.87 8.03 7.92
CA ILE A 85 -4.95 8.51 7.05
C ILE A 85 -6.22 7.70 7.29
N TYR A 86 -6.16 6.37 7.17
CA TYR A 86 -7.37 5.54 7.26
C TYR A 86 -7.99 5.52 8.66
N ARG A 87 -7.17 5.52 9.72
CA ARG A 87 -7.69 5.39 11.10
C ARG A 87 -7.99 6.72 11.77
N HIS A 88 -7.24 7.76 11.46
CA HIS A 88 -7.30 9.04 12.16
C HIS A 88 -7.70 10.21 11.25
N GLY A 89 -7.94 9.95 9.97
CA GLY A 89 -8.44 10.92 9.00
C GLY A 89 -7.35 11.76 8.32
N PRO A 90 -7.77 12.61 7.36
CA PRO A 90 -6.86 13.34 6.48
C PRO A 90 -5.93 14.30 7.24
N TYR A 91 -6.43 15.02 8.25
CA TYR A 91 -5.59 15.93 9.02
C TYR A 91 -4.44 15.23 9.76
N ALA A 92 -4.69 14.03 10.32
CA ALA A 92 -3.64 13.24 10.95
C ALA A 92 -2.61 12.72 9.92
N GLY A 93 -3.07 12.40 8.70
CA GLY A 93 -2.21 12.07 7.57
C GLY A 93 -1.32 13.24 7.14
N TRP A 94 -1.88 14.44 7.01
CA TRP A 94 -1.15 15.67 6.69
C TRP A 94 -0.01 15.93 7.67
N LEU A 95 -0.31 15.87 8.98
CA LEU A 95 0.72 15.99 10.02
C LEU A 95 1.76 14.85 9.95
N ALA A 96 1.37 13.66 9.52
CA ALA A 96 2.29 12.54 9.35
C ALA A 96 3.28 12.77 8.20
N PHE A 97 2.83 13.29 7.06
CA PHE A 97 3.72 13.64 5.93
C PHE A 97 4.78 14.68 6.33
N ALA A 98 4.41 15.70 7.11
CA ALA A 98 5.36 16.69 7.61
C ALA A 98 6.38 16.11 8.62
N ARG A 99 5.95 15.13 9.42
CA ARG A 99 6.76 14.55 10.51
C ARG A 99 7.64 13.38 10.05
N TYR A 100 7.22 12.66 9.02
CA TYR A 100 7.88 11.47 8.51
C TYR A 100 8.17 11.67 7.01
N PRO A 101 9.18 12.48 6.67
CA PRO A 101 9.62 12.61 5.29
C PRO A 101 10.18 11.27 4.80
N LEU A 102 10.09 11.06 3.49
CA LEU A 102 10.71 9.91 2.87
C LEU A 102 12.25 10.03 2.94
N PRO A 103 12.98 8.94 3.25
CA PRO A 103 14.45 8.93 3.14
C PRO A 103 14.92 9.20 1.70
N ASP A 104 16.07 9.87 1.54
CA ASP A 104 16.63 10.22 0.22
C ASP A 104 16.94 8.98 -0.63
N ASP A 105 17.43 7.93 0.03
CA ASP A 105 17.79 6.62 -0.52
C ASP A 105 16.60 5.68 -0.68
N ALA A 106 15.37 6.16 -0.48
CA ALA A 106 14.17 5.35 -0.69
C ALA A 106 14.12 4.79 -2.12
N SER A 107 13.68 3.54 -2.22
CA SER A 107 13.50 2.84 -3.49
C SER A 107 12.48 3.53 -4.38
N ILE A 108 12.55 3.27 -5.69
CA ILE A 108 11.57 3.80 -6.66
C ILE A 108 10.14 3.38 -6.29
N ALA A 109 9.96 2.12 -5.89
CA ALA A 109 8.67 1.61 -5.42
C ALA A 109 8.15 2.38 -4.20
N ALA A 110 8.98 2.59 -3.18
CA ALA A 110 8.55 3.31 -1.99
C ALA A 110 8.28 4.80 -2.26
N LYS A 111 9.00 5.41 -3.21
CA LYS A 111 8.74 6.78 -3.71
C LYS A 111 7.38 6.86 -4.41
N ALA A 112 7.07 5.89 -5.28
CA ALA A 112 5.77 5.82 -5.97
C ALA A 112 4.62 5.70 -4.97
N ASP A 113 4.72 4.79 -4.00
CA ASP A 113 3.73 4.62 -2.94
C ASP A 113 3.52 5.90 -2.11
N TYR A 114 4.61 6.59 -1.75
CA TYR A 114 4.55 7.83 -0.97
C TYR A 114 3.83 8.94 -1.74
N LEU A 115 4.15 9.09 -3.03
CA LEU A 115 3.51 10.07 -3.91
C LEU A 115 2.02 9.77 -4.10
N SER A 116 1.68 8.51 -4.38
CA SER A 116 0.30 8.06 -4.56
C SER A 116 -0.53 8.29 -3.30
N LEU A 117 0.01 7.91 -2.14
CA LEU A 117 -0.65 8.14 -0.85
C LEU A 117 -0.83 9.63 -0.54
N ARG A 118 0.12 10.48 -0.93
CA ARG A 118 0.01 11.94 -0.80
C ARG A 118 -1.05 12.48 -1.75
N GLY A 119 -1.11 11.97 -2.99
CA GLY A 119 -2.16 12.32 -3.95
C GLY A 119 -3.55 11.99 -3.42
N PHE A 120 -3.73 10.78 -2.88
CA PHE A 120 -4.95 10.38 -2.19
C PHE A 120 -5.33 11.33 -1.05
N LEU A 121 -4.35 11.72 -0.22
CA LEU A 121 -4.60 12.70 0.84
C LEU A 121 -5.06 14.07 0.29
N MET A 122 -4.50 14.54 -0.83
CA MET A 122 -4.92 15.81 -1.44
C MET A 122 -6.36 15.71 -1.99
N ALA A 123 -6.73 14.57 -2.57
CA ALA A 123 -8.11 14.30 -2.96
C ALA A 123 -9.08 14.29 -1.75
N LEU A 124 -8.65 13.83 -0.57
CA LEU A 124 -9.44 13.94 0.66
C LEU A 124 -9.69 15.41 1.05
N PHE A 125 -8.74 16.31 0.75
CA PHE A 125 -8.88 17.76 0.92
C PHE A 125 -9.56 18.48 -0.25
N ARG A 126 -10.02 17.75 -1.27
CA ARG A 126 -10.60 18.27 -2.53
C ARG A 126 -9.61 19.08 -3.39
N ASP A 127 -8.31 18.93 -3.17
CA ASP A 127 -7.28 19.49 -4.05
C ASP A 127 -6.94 18.47 -5.15
N PHE A 128 -7.83 18.38 -6.13
CA PHE A 128 -7.76 17.36 -7.18
C PHE A 128 -6.64 17.59 -8.20
N ASP A 129 -6.27 18.85 -8.43
CA ASP A 129 -5.16 19.19 -9.33
C ASP A 129 -3.83 18.66 -8.77
N VAL A 130 -3.58 18.91 -7.48
CA VAL A 130 -2.39 18.36 -6.82
C VAL A 130 -2.48 16.84 -6.71
N ALA A 131 -3.67 16.29 -6.42
CA ALA A 131 -3.87 14.84 -6.38
C ALA A 131 -3.52 14.16 -7.71
N ARG A 132 -3.97 14.72 -8.84
CA ARG A 132 -3.70 14.22 -10.19
C ARG A 132 -2.21 14.23 -10.50
N ASN A 133 -1.55 15.38 -10.30
CA ASN A 133 -0.12 15.52 -10.57
C ASN A 133 0.72 14.52 -9.75
N LEU A 134 0.40 14.35 -8.45
CA LEU A 134 1.09 13.38 -7.60
C LEU A 134 0.85 11.93 -8.06
N SER A 135 -0.38 11.60 -8.46
CA SER A 135 -0.74 10.28 -9.00
C SER A 135 -0.02 9.99 -10.33
N GLU A 136 0.09 10.95 -11.23
CA GLU A 136 0.85 10.83 -12.49
C GLU A 136 2.34 10.62 -12.25
N GLN A 137 2.93 11.36 -11.32
CA GLN A 137 4.32 11.14 -10.92
C GLN A 137 4.53 9.74 -10.33
N ALA A 138 3.63 9.27 -9.46
CA ALA A 138 3.70 7.92 -8.91
C ALA A 138 3.65 6.85 -10.02
N ARG A 139 2.69 6.97 -10.96
CA ARG A 139 2.52 6.05 -12.08
C ARG A 139 3.66 6.13 -13.10
N THR A 140 4.35 7.27 -13.22
CA THR A 140 5.57 7.38 -14.04
C THR A 140 6.72 6.57 -13.45
N LEU A 141 6.81 6.48 -12.11
CA LEU A 141 7.84 5.70 -11.43
C LEU A 141 7.59 4.19 -11.50
N LYS A 142 6.33 3.75 -11.47
CA LYS A 142 5.96 2.33 -11.46
C LYS A 142 4.63 2.09 -12.23
N PRO A 143 4.63 2.22 -13.56
CA PRO A 143 3.39 2.21 -14.36
C PRO A 143 2.63 0.88 -14.32
N GLU A 144 3.34 -0.22 -14.09
CA GLU A 144 2.82 -1.58 -14.02
C GLU A 144 2.17 -1.93 -12.67
N ASP A 145 2.25 -1.06 -11.67
CA ASP A 145 1.65 -1.33 -10.36
C ASP A 145 0.14 -1.06 -10.36
N PRO A 146 -0.71 -2.10 -10.28
CA PRO A 146 -2.16 -1.91 -10.28
C PRO A 146 -2.64 -1.12 -9.06
N TRP A 147 -1.92 -1.14 -7.95
CA TRP A 147 -2.32 -0.42 -6.74
C TRP A 147 -2.36 1.09 -6.95
N LEU A 148 -1.43 1.65 -7.73
CA LEU A 148 -1.40 3.09 -8.03
C LEU A 148 -2.62 3.52 -8.86
N TRP A 149 -3.10 2.64 -9.75
CA TRP A 149 -4.32 2.85 -10.51
C TRP A 149 -5.58 2.74 -9.64
N VAL A 150 -5.61 1.78 -8.72
CA VAL A 150 -6.71 1.64 -7.75
C VAL A 150 -6.81 2.89 -6.87
N GLU A 151 -5.69 3.40 -6.35
CA GLU A 151 -5.69 4.63 -5.55
C GLU A 151 -6.15 5.85 -6.36
N TRP A 152 -5.75 5.95 -7.62
CA TRP A 152 -6.22 7.01 -8.50
C TRP A 152 -7.73 6.91 -8.77
N ALA A 153 -8.25 5.71 -9.02
CA ALA A 153 -9.69 5.50 -9.20
C ALA A 153 -10.50 6.01 -8.00
N TYR A 154 -10.03 5.76 -6.77
CA TYR A 154 -10.65 6.32 -5.57
C TYR A 154 -10.57 7.85 -5.51
N CYS A 155 -9.53 8.48 -6.05
CA CYS A 155 -9.46 9.94 -6.14
C CYS A 155 -10.50 10.48 -7.13
N CYS A 156 -10.65 9.85 -8.30
CA CYS A 156 -11.62 10.23 -9.33
C CYS A 156 -13.07 10.10 -8.82
N GLU A 157 -13.40 9.01 -8.11
CA GLU A 157 -14.71 8.83 -7.48
C GLU A 157 -15.05 10.00 -6.56
N ARG A 158 -14.08 10.46 -5.76
CA ARG A 158 -14.27 11.60 -4.85
C ARG A 158 -14.42 12.95 -5.55
N ALA A 159 -13.95 13.05 -6.78
CA ALA A 159 -14.10 14.23 -7.63
C ALA A 159 -15.39 14.21 -8.45
N ASP A 160 -16.19 13.13 -8.36
CA ASP A 160 -17.29 12.83 -9.30
C ASP A 160 -16.84 12.82 -10.78
N GLN A 161 -15.55 12.55 -11.02
CA GLN A 161 -14.91 12.49 -12.34
C GLN A 161 -14.74 11.04 -12.79
N TYR A 162 -15.84 10.31 -12.95
CA TYR A 162 -15.81 8.90 -13.34
C TYR A 162 -15.17 8.67 -14.71
N ASP A 163 -15.23 9.67 -15.60
CA ASP A 163 -14.67 9.61 -16.96
C ASP A 163 -13.14 9.57 -16.99
N GLU A 164 -12.47 10.00 -15.91
CA GLU A 164 -11.00 9.91 -15.78
C GLU A 164 -10.55 8.69 -14.95
N SER A 165 -11.49 7.83 -14.55
CA SER A 165 -11.17 6.59 -13.84
C SER A 165 -10.49 5.59 -14.79
N PRO A 166 -9.57 4.74 -14.32
CA PRO A 166 -9.01 3.68 -15.17
C PRO A 166 -10.10 2.77 -15.78
N ALA A 167 -11.24 2.62 -15.09
CA ALA A 167 -12.38 1.85 -15.58
C ALA A 167 -13.06 2.45 -16.82
N SER A 168 -13.09 3.79 -16.97
CA SER A 168 -13.61 4.43 -18.19
C SER A 168 -12.61 4.30 -19.34
N LEU A 169 -11.31 4.46 -19.06
CA LEU A 169 -10.24 4.33 -20.06
C LEU A 169 -10.09 2.90 -20.61
N MET A 170 -10.37 1.87 -19.80
CA MET A 170 -10.38 0.47 -20.27
C MET A 170 -11.55 0.17 -21.22
N ASN A 171 -12.67 0.88 -21.08
CA ASN A 171 -13.82 0.77 -21.99
C ASN A 171 -13.61 1.48 -23.33
N GLU A 172 -12.59 2.32 -23.46
CA GLU A 172 -12.23 3.02 -24.70
C GLU A 172 -11.10 2.33 -25.49
N SER A 173 -10.89 1.02 -25.28
CA SER A 173 -10.01 0.26 -26.18
C SER A 173 -10.62 0.26 -27.60
N PRO A 174 -9.90 0.72 -28.64
CA PRO A 174 -10.44 0.75 -29.99
C PRO A 174 -10.72 -0.67 -30.50
N PRO A 175 -11.66 -0.85 -31.45
CA PRO A 175 -11.88 -2.15 -32.06
C PRO A 175 -10.56 -2.64 -32.65
N VAL A 176 -10.16 -3.85 -32.29
CA VAL A 176 -9.07 -4.57 -32.94
C VAL A 176 -9.50 -4.74 -34.40
N HIS A 177 -8.84 -4.00 -35.31
CA HIS A 177 -8.97 -4.17 -36.76
C HIS A 177 -8.23 -5.42 -37.23
#